data_AF-A0A503WK69-F1
#
_entry.id   AF-A0A503WK69-F1
#
_cell.length_a   1.000
_cell.length_b   1.000
_cell.length_c   1.000
_cell.angle_alpha   90.00
_cell.angle_beta   90.00
_cell.angle_gamma   90.00
#
_symmetry.space_group_name_H-M   'P 1'
#
loop_
_entity.id
_entity.type
_entity.pdbx_description
1 polymer ?
#
loop_
_entity_poly.entity_id
_entity_poly.type
_entity_poly.pdbx_seq_one_letter_code
_entity_poly.pdbx_strand_id
1 'polypeptide(L)'
;MKDAGEKIIDPSRKLSDAIRDVKNAFADRDDVVVDMREAHRMRLDLLAAELAPVFADVPADMDSFDFVVSSGLQPRLWIDAVSHVAMGRDRRTYRFLKDTRIGRVVLAESSEMKLVADSVTRYVAERIVERQRMMEGGVEVAVPGMKRHVVPEAEPPLRSPPRSKGWSTVLSGLGLIAAGALVGLAVSIVLFWDRIVALGLSLRP
;
A
#
# COMPACT_ATOMS: atom_id res chain seq x y z
N MET A 1 45.40 -33.37 62.54
CA MET A 1 45.42 -32.29 61.53
C MET A 1 44.16 -32.48 60.70
N LYS A 2 42.97 -32.18 61.24
CA LYS A 2 42.22 -30.90 61.22
C LYS A 2 41.88 -30.38 59.82
N ASP A 3 40.57 -30.41 59.58
CA ASP A 3 39.75 -29.56 58.71
C ASP A 3 39.76 -29.83 57.20
N ALA A 4 39.12 -30.95 56.83
CA ALA A 4 38.31 -30.99 55.62
C ALA A 4 37.09 -30.09 55.85
N GLY A 5 37.13 -28.88 55.30
CA GLY A 5 36.03 -27.91 55.35
C GLY A 5 34.79 -28.44 54.64
N GLU A 6 33.94 -29.12 55.40
CA GLU A 6 32.57 -29.43 55.04
C GLU A 6 31.85 -28.09 54.86
N LYS A 7 31.66 -27.69 53.60
CA LYS A 7 30.91 -26.50 53.22
C LYS A 7 29.44 -26.82 53.43
N ILE A 8 29.00 -26.66 54.68
CA ILE A 8 27.62 -26.78 55.11
C ILE A 8 26.78 -25.87 54.20
N ILE A 9 25.96 -26.50 53.36
CA ILE A 9 24.90 -25.81 52.63
C ILE A 9 23.87 -25.42 53.70
N ASP A 10 23.84 -24.14 54.07
CA ASP A 10 22.96 -23.60 55.11
C ASP A 10 21.49 -23.97 54.80
N PRO A 11 20.81 -24.73 55.69
CA PRO A 11 19.47 -25.26 55.48
C PRO A 11 18.37 -24.19 55.60
N SER A 12 18.72 -22.90 55.77
CA SER A 12 17.77 -21.81 55.81
C SER A 12 18.05 -20.77 54.72
N ARG A 13 17.79 -21.12 53.45
CA ARG A 13 17.40 -20.08 52.48
C ARG A 13 16.11 -19.46 53.01
N LYS A 14 16.23 -18.42 53.83
CA LYS A 14 15.10 -17.70 54.35
C LYS A 14 14.30 -17.22 53.15
N LEU A 15 13.00 -17.50 53.16
CA LEU A 15 12.10 -17.04 52.12
C LEU A 15 12.23 -15.54 51.89
N SER A 16 12.54 -14.76 52.93
CA SER A 16 12.83 -13.33 52.82
C SER A 16 13.98 -13.00 51.87
N ASP A 17 15.06 -13.77 51.89
CA ASP A 17 16.25 -13.52 51.07
C ASP A 17 15.96 -13.93 49.63
N ALA A 18 15.31 -15.07 49.42
CA ALA A 18 14.81 -15.48 48.11
C ALA A 18 13.81 -14.46 47.51
N ILE A 19 12.92 -13.89 48.32
CA ILE A 19 11.99 -12.83 47.89
C ILE A 19 12.76 -11.55 47.54
N ARG A 20 13.79 -11.17 48.31
CA ARG A 20 14.63 -10.01 48.02
C ARG A 20 15.40 -10.18 46.71
N ASP A 21 16.01 -11.35 46.48
CA ASP A 21 16.70 -11.67 45.24
C ASP A 21 15.75 -11.59 44.03
N VAL A 22 14.54 -12.15 44.15
CA VAL A 22 13.51 -12.07 43.10
C VAL A 22 13.07 -10.63 42.85
N LYS A 23 12.86 -9.81 43.89
CA LYS A 23 12.50 -8.40 43.76
C LYS A 23 13.60 -7.59 43.06
N ASN A 24 14.86 -7.79 43.44
CA ASN A 24 15.99 -7.14 42.79
C ASN A 24 16.08 -7.55 41.32
N ALA A 25 15.91 -8.85 41.02
CA ALA A 25 15.89 -9.32 39.64
C ALA A 25 14.74 -8.74 38.81
N PHE A 26 13.60 -8.40 39.42
CA PHE A 26 12.52 -7.66 38.74
C PHE A 26 12.90 -6.19 38.53
N ALA A 27 13.45 -5.52 39.55
CA ALA A 27 13.91 -4.14 39.45
C ALA A 27 14.99 -3.98 38.36
N ASP A 28 16.01 -4.85 38.35
CA ASP A 28 17.08 -4.84 37.33
C ASP A 28 16.53 -4.99 35.91
N ARG A 29 15.47 -5.79 35.72
CA ARG A 29 14.82 -5.97 34.41
C ARG A 29 14.03 -4.73 34.00
N ASP A 30 13.34 -4.11 34.95
CA ASP A 30 12.56 -2.90 34.70
C ASP A 30 13.49 -1.73 34.36
N ASP A 31 14.59 -1.57 35.09
CA ASP A 31 15.63 -0.55 34.82
C ASP A 31 16.20 -0.71 33.41
N VAL A 32 16.53 -1.92 33.00
CA VAL A 32 16.98 -2.20 31.62
C VAL A 32 15.93 -1.79 30.59
N VAL A 33 14.63 -2.07 30.83
CA VAL A 33 13.57 -1.68 29.89
C VAL A 33 13.45 -0.16 29.78
N VAL A 34 13.62 0.56 30.90
CA VAL A 34 13.62 2.04 30.92
C VAL A 34 14.80 2.58 30.11
N ASP A 35 16.02 2.11 30.37
CA ASP A 35 17.22 2.53 29.63
C ASP A 35 17.08 2.30 28.13
N MET A 36 16.52 1.14 27.72
CA MET A 36 16.32 0.85 26.31
C MET A 36 15.28 1.76 25.67
N ARG A 37 14.22 2.13 26.40
CA ARG A 37 13.21 3.09 25.93
C ARG A 37 13.83 4.48 25.79
N GLU A 38 14.64 4.93 26.74
CA GLU A 38 15.32 6.22 26.66
C GLU A 38 16.31 6.28 25.50
N ALA A 39 17.08 5.22 25.29
CA ALA A 39 17.97 5.10 24.14
C ALA A 39 17.21 5.16 22.79
N HIS A 40 16.06 4.49 22.70
CA HIS A 40 15.21 4.56 21.50
C HIS A 40 14.67 5.97 21.27
N ARG A 41 14.19 6.63 22.33
CA ARG A 41 13.69 8.01 22.27
C ARG A 41 14.78 8.96 21.79
N MET A 42 15.97 8.90 22.39
CA MET A 42 17.11 9.73 22.02
C MET A 42 17.50 9.57 20.54
N ARG A 43 17.47 8.35 20.00
CA ARG A 43 17.72 8.14 18.56
C ARG A 43 16.64 8.75 17.67
N LEU A 44 15.38 8.69 18.08
CA LEU A 44 14.29 9.32 17.36
C LEU A 44 14.32 10.85 17.46
N ASP A 45 14.75 11.40 18.60
CA ASP A 45 14.95 12.83 18.78
C ASP A 45 16.08 13.34 17.86
N LEU A 46 17.15 12.57 17.68
CA LEU A 46 18.21 12.88 16.71
C LEU A 46 17.69 12.87 15.26
N LEU A 47 16.83 11.90 14.91
CA LEU A 47 16.19 11.88 13.60
C LEU A 47 15.23 13.06 13.41
N ALA A 48 14.48 13.44 14.46
CA ALA A 48 13.60 14.59 14.42
C ALA A 48 14.39 15.90 14.25
N ALA A 49 15.55 16.03 14.90
CA ALA A 49 16.45 17.16 14.71
C ALA A 49 17.00 17.23 13.28
N GLU A 50 17.37 16.10 12.68
CA GLU A 50 17.79 16.03 11.26
C GLU A 50 16.66 16.47 10.31
N LEU A 51 15.41 16.12 10.64
CA LEU A 51 14.23 16.47 9.84
C LEU A 51 13.67 17.87 10.14
N ALA A 52 14.20 18.58 11.14
CA ALA A 52 13.69 19.90 11.54
C ALA A 52 13.61 20.91 10.38
N PRO A 53 14.59 21.00 9.45
CA PRO A 53 14.47 21.88 8.28
C PRO A 53 13.28 21.52 7.40
N VAL A 54 13.02 20.22 7.18
CA VAL A 54 11.90 19.72 6.37
C VAL A 54 10.58 20.06 7.04
N PHE A 55 10.49 19.91 8.36
CA PHE A 55 9.29 20.24 9.11
C PHE A 55 8.98 21.74 9.06
N ALA A 56 10.01 22.60 9.05
CA ALA A 56 9.86 24.04 8.92
C ALA A 56 9.34 24.48 7.54
N ASP A 57 9.60 23.70 6.49
CA ASP A 57 9.12 23.96 5.13
C ASP A 57 7.66 23.57 4.91
N VAL A 58 7.00 22.92 5.89
CA VAL A 58 5.60 22.51 5.79
C VAL A 58 4.67 23.72 6.06
N PRO A 59 3.78 24.09 5.13
CA PRO A 59 2.77 25.12 5.35
C PRO A 59 1.96 24.94 6.64
N ALA A 60 1.82 26.02 7.41
CA ALA A 60 1.17 26.01 8.73
C ALA A 60 -0.34 25.76 8.68
N ASP A 61 -0.99 25.91 7.53
CA ASP A 61 -2.40 25.61 7.28
C ASP A 61 -2.67 24.11 7.00
N MET A 62 -1.63 23.27 7.12
CA MET A 62 -1.74 21.83 6.93
C MET A 62 -1.73 21.03 8.23
N ASP A 63 -2.91 20.92 8.83
CA ASP A 63 -3.17 20.10 10.03
C ASP A 63 -3.01 18.57 9.85
N SER A 64 -2.56 18.12 8.68
CA SER A 64 -2.38 16.69 8.39
C SER A 64 -1.11 16.10 9.03
N PHE A 65 -0.17 16.94 9.46
CA PHE A 65 1.12 16.53 10.02
C PHE A 65 1.19 16.85 11.52
N ASP A 66 1.95 16.03 12.27
CA ASP A 66 2.06 16.13 13.75
C ASP A 66 3.50 16.40 14.21
N PHE A 67 4.49 15.71 13.64
CA PHE A 67 5.92 15.88 13.96
C PHE A 67 6.27 15.81 15.46
N VAL A 68 5.76 14.78 16.17
CA VAL A 68 5.96 14.60 17.63
C VAL A 68 6.68 13.30 17.96
N VAL A 69 7.66 13.35 18.86
CA VAL A 69 8.28 12.15 19.45
C VAL A 69 7.53 11.69 20.71
N SER A 70 6.78 10.61 20.56
CA SER A 70 6.02 10.00 21.66
C SER A 70 6.90 9.43 22.77
N SER A 71 6.42 9.53 24.01
CA SER A 71 7.06 8.99 25.21
C SER A 71 6.46 7.64 25.63
N GLY A 72 5.77 6.90 24.77
CA GLY A 72 5.18 5.60 25.14
C GLY A 72 6.23 4.52 25.47
N LEU A 73 5.76 3.32 25.85
CA LEU A 73 6.60 2.12 26.00
C LEU A 73 7.41 1.80 24.73
N GLN A 74 6.83 2.11 23.57
CA GLN A 74 7.52 2.08 22.29
C GLN A 74 7.54 3.51 21.74
N PRO A 75 8.66 4.24 21.92
CA PRO A 75 8.82 5.56 21.34
C PRO A 75 8.68 5.52 19.82
N ARG A 76 7.98 6.52 19.27
CA ARG A 76 7.73 6.72 17.84
C ARG A 76 7.80 8.21 17.53
N LEU A 77 8.39 8.54 16.39
CA LEU A 77 8.30 9.86 15.77
C LEU A 77 7.09 9.85 14.83
N TRP A 78 6.03 10.55 15.21
CA TRP A 78 4.84 10.71 14.38
C TRP A 78 5.09 11.73 13.28
N ILE A 79 4.72 11.37 12.05
CA ILE A 79 4.80 12.25 10.89
C ILE A 79 3.41 12.79 10.56
N ASP A 80 2.43 11.89 10.51
CA ASP A 80 1.00 12.20 10.39
C ASP A 80 0.17 11.22 11.24
N ALA A 81 -1.16 11.33 11.18
CA ALA A 81 -2.07 10.50 11.97
C ALA A 81 -1.93 8.98 11.79
N VAL A 82 -1.34 8.51 10.69
CA VAL A 82 -1.21 7.08 10.35
C VAL A 82 0.22 6.65 10.03
N SER A 83 1.18 7.56 10.00
CA SER A 83 2.55 7.32 9.55
C SER A 83 3.54 7.78 10.61
N HIS A 84 4.49 6.90 10.94
CA HIS A 84 5.47 7.15 11.99
C HIS A 84 6.77 6.40 11.75
N VAL A 85 7.86 6.92 12.32
CA VAL A 85 9.14 6.22 12.40
C VAL A 85 9.28 5.57 13.79
N ALA A 86 9.63 4.30 13.81
CA ALA A 86 9.91 3.55 15.03
C ALA A 86 11.28 2.85 14.93
N MET A 87 11.88 2.59 16.09
CA MET A 87 13.06 1.72 16.16
C MET A 87 12.67 0.26 15.90
N GLY A 88 13.46 -0.44 15.09
CA GLY A 88 13.40 -1.86 14.87
C GLY A 88 13.70 -2.65 16.15
N ARG A 89 13.42 -3.96 16.12
CA ARG A 89 13.69 -4.83 17.29
C ARG A 89 15.17 -4.92 17.62
N ASP A 90 16.02 -4.69 16.64
CA ASP A 90 17.48 -4.69 16.74
C ASP A 90 18.06 -3.39 17.32
N ARG A 91 17.20 -2.39 17.60
CA ARG A 91 17.55 -1.09 18.22
C ARG A 91 18.48 -0.20 17.40
N ARG A 92 18.72 -0.56 16.13
CA ARG A 92 19.64 0.16 15.24
C ARG A 92 18.94 0.59 13.97
N THR A 93 18.01 -0.22 13.51
CA THR A 93 17.27 0.02 12.28
C THR A 93 16.11 0.96 12.56
N TYR A 94 15.99 2.03 11.79
CA TYR A 94 14.81 2.86 11.72
C TYR A 94 13.81 2.23 10.75
N ARG A 95 12.54 2.18 11.14
CA ARG A 95 11.43 1.77 10.26
C ARG A 95 10.45 2.89 10.12
N PHE A 96 10.27 3.36 8.90
CA PHE A 96 9.18 4.24 8.55
C PHE A 96 7.97 3.41 8.14
N LEU A 97 6.87 3.58 8.87
CA LEU A 97 5.70 2.72 8.83
C LEU A 97 4.46 3.56 8.55
N LYS A 98 3.53 3.00 7.78
CA LYS A 98 2.21 3.56 7.53
C LYS A 98 1.15 2.53 7.86
N ASP A 99 0.26 2.89 8.78
CA ASP A 99 -0.89 2.09 9.15
C ASP A 99 -2.02 2.30 8.12
N THR A 100 -2.53 1.20 7.58
CA THR A 100 -3.63 1.19 6.62
C THR A 100 -4.74 0.29 7.12
N ARG A 101 -5.92 0.35 6.47
CA ARG A 101 -7.04 -0.53 6.82
C ARG A 101 -6.71 -2.02 6.66
N ILE A 102 -5.79 -2.37 5.77
CA ILE A 102 -5.41 -3.76 5.47
C ILE A 102 -4.23 -4.21 6.34
N GLY A 103 -3.65 -3.31 7.13
CA GLY A 103 -2.50 -3.56 7.99
C GLY A 103 -1.42 -2.51 7.84
N ARG A 104 -0.24 -2.83 8.35
CA ARG A 104 0.90 -1.92 8.36
C ARG A 104 1.81 -2.15 7.16
N VAL A 105 2.17 -1.08 6.48
CA VAL A 105 3.13 -1.07 5.38
C VAL A 105 4.43 -0.45 5.85
N VAL A 106 5.56 -1.04 5.47
CA VAL A 106 6.89 -0.46 5.68
C VAL A 106 7.21 0.39 4.45
N LEU A 107 7.34 1.69 4.64
CA LEU A 107 7.69 2.63 3.57
C LEU A 107 9.20 2.69 3.35
N ALA A 108 9.98 2.62 4.43
CA ALA A 108 11.43 2.53 4.40
C ALA A 108 11.96 1.81 5.64
N GLU A 109 13.04 1.04 5.48
CA GLU A 109 13.75 0.38 6.58
C GLU A 109 15.26 0.51 6.34
N SER A 110 15.98 1.12 7.29
CA SER A 110 17.44 1.24 7.21
C SER A 110 18.06 1.53 8.58
N SER A 111 19.29 1.08 8.80
CA SER A 111 20.11 1.48 9.95
C SER A 111 20.76 2.86 9.75
N GLU A 112 20.80 3.36 8.53
CA GLU A 112 21.31 4.68 8.19
C GLU A 112 20.21 5.74 8.34
N MET A 113 20.46 6.72 9.22
CA MET A 113 19.50 7.76 9.56
C MET A 113 19.10 8.62 8.35
N LYS A 114 20.08 8.96 7.50
CA LYS A 114 19.86 9.82 6.32
C LYS A 114 18.90 9.20 5.31
N LEU A 115 19.03 7.90 5.03
CA LEU A 115 18.14 7.21 4.08
C LEU A 115 16.68 7.21 4.55
N VAL A 116 16.46 7.09 5.87
CA VAL A 116 15.10 7.18 6.44
C VAL A 116 14.62 8.63 6.46
N ALA A 117 15.47 9.59 6.78
CA ALA A 117 15.13 11.01 6.70
C ALA A 117 14.71 11.40 5.26
N ASP A 118 15.47 11.02 4.24
CA ASP A 118 15.15 11.25 2.83
C ASP A 118 13.81 10.62 2.42
N SER A 119 13.52 9.42 2.94
CA SER A 119 12.25 8.73 2.70
C SER A 119 11.07 9.45 3.35
N VAL A 120 11.24 9.98 4.56
CA VAL A 120 10.24 10.80 5.23
C VAL A 120 10.03 12.11 4.48
N THR A 121 11.10 12.78 4.05
CA THR A 121 11.04 14.01 3.24
C THR A 121 10.26 13.78 1.96
N ARG A 122 10.58 12.71 1.22
CA ARG A 122 9.84 12.33 0.01
C ARG A 122 8.36 12.10 0.30
N TYR A 123 8.05 11.39 1.37
CA TYR A 123 6.68 11.12 1.77
C TYR A 123 5.90 12.41 2.09
N VAL A 124 6.50 13.32 2.85
CA VAL A 124 5.89 14.63 3.16
C VAL A 124 5.62 15.39 1.86
N ALA A 125 6.60 15.47 0.97
CA ALA A 125 6.45 16.12 -0.33
C ALA A 125 5.33 15.50 -1.18
N GLU A 126 5.28 14.17 -1.27
CA GLU A 126 4.21 13.44 -1.97
C GLU A 126 2.83 13.79 -1.39
N ARG A 127 2.69 13.84 -0.05
CA ARG A 127 1.41 14.18 0.60
C ARG A 127 0.98 15.62 0.36
N ILE A 128 1.91 16.56 0.30
CA ILE A 128 1.62 17.96 -0.03
C ILE A 128 1.10 18.06 -1.47
N VAL A 129 1.79 17.41 -2.41
CA VAL A 129 1.40 17.39 -3.84
C VAL A 129 0.06 16.68 -4.02
N GLU A 130 -0.17 15.56 -3.36
CA GLU A 130 -1.45 14.86 -3.39
C GLU A 130 -2.60 15.75 -2.90
N ARG A 131 -2.41 16.45 -1.78
CA ARG A 131 -3.42 17.39 -1.26
C ARG A 131 -3.70 18.51 -2.26
N GLN A 132 -2.67 19.12 -2.83
CA GLN A 132 -2.82 20.16 -3.85
C GLN A 132 -3.62 19.65 -5.05
N ARG A 133 -3.28 18.46 -5.58
CA ARG A 133 -4.02 17.84 -6.68
C ARG A 133 -5.48 17.54 -6.33
N MET A 134 -5.77 17.15 -5.09
CA MET A 134 -7.15 16.93 -4.64
C MET A 134 -7.93 18.24 -4.51
N MET A 135 -7.28 19.32 -4.09
CA MET A 135 -7.89 20.65 -3.93
C MET A 135 -8.12 21.37 -5.26
N GLU A 136 -7.22 21.20 -6.23
CA GLU A 136 -7.33 21.83 -7.55
C GLU A 136 -8.53 21.31 -8.37
N GLY A 137 -9.04 20.11 -8.05
CA GLY A 137 -10.17 19.51 -8.77
C GLY A 137 -9.85 19.28 -10.26
N GLY A 138 -10.82 18.73 -11.01
CA GLY A 138 -10.70 18.73 -12.47
C GLY A 138 -10.73 20.17 -12.97
N VAL A 139 -9.81 20.56 -13.87
CA VAL A 139 -9.72 21.95 -14.32
C VAL A 139 -11.02 22.39 -15.00
N GLU A 140 -11.87 23.12 -14.28
CA GLU A 140 -13.01 23.80 -14.87
C GLU A 140 -12.50 24.84 -15.87
N VAL A 141 -13.12 24.85 -17.05
CA VAL A 141 -12.73 25.76 -18.11
C VAL A 141 -13.22 27.15 -17.71
N ALA A 142 -12.31 27.98 -17.19
CA ALA A 142 -12.61 29.34 -16.75
C ALA A 142 -13.15 30.26 -17.87
N VAL A 143 -13.03 29.85 -19.15
CA VAL A 143 -13.47 30.62 -20.31
C VAL A 143 -14.38 29.76 -21.21
N PRO A 144 -15.69 30.07 -21.29
CA PRO A 144 -16.60 29.40 -22.22
C PRO A 144 -16.06 29.47 -23.66
N GLY A 145 -15.78 28.32 -24.27
CA GLY A 145 -15.28 28.22 -25.65
C GLY A 145 -13.77 28.00 -25.82
N MET A 146 -12.98 27.96 -24.73
CA MET A 146 -11.57 27.59 -24.81
C MET A 146 -11.44 26.10 -25.13
N LYS A 147 -11.10 25.77 -26.39
CA LYS A 147 -10.84 24.38 -26.80
C LYS A 147 -9.51 23.93 -26.19
N ARG A 148 -9.57 22.96 -25.28
CA ARG A 148 -8.37 22.26 -24.81
C ARG A 148 -7.74 21.50 -25.98
N HIS A 149 -6.44 21.68 -26.19
CA HIS A 149 -5.68 20.65 -26.88
C HIS A 149 -5.56 19.46 -25.94
N VAL A 150 -6.22 18.37 -26.31
CA VAL A 150 -5.97 17.07 -25.70
C VAL A 150 -4.51 16.75 -25.95
N VAL A 151 -3.72 16.62 -24.89
CA VAL A 151 -2.35 16.10 -24.97
C VAL A 151 -2.48 14.58 -24.95
N PRO A 152 -2.35 13.88 -26.09
CA PRO A 152 -2.58 12.43 -26.15
C PRO A 152 -1.60 11.64 -25.27
N GLU A 153 -0.46 12.23 -24.91
CA GLU A 153 0.55 11.62 -24.03
C GLU A 153 0.18 11.69 -22.54
N ALA A 154 -0.77 12.56 -22.15
CA ALA A 154 -1.23 12.71 -20.78
C ALA A 154 -2.43 11.81 -20.43
N GLU A 155 -2.76 10.83 -21.28
CA GLU A 155 -3.76 9.83 -20.94
C GLU A 155 -3.23 8.93 -19.80
N PRO A 156 -3.96 8.77 -18.67
CA PRO A 156 -3.56 7.84 -17.64
C PRO A 156 -3.50 6.43 -18.26
N PRO A 157 -2.45 5.63 -18.02
CA PRO A 157 -2.24 4.32 -18.65
C PRO A 157 -3.30 3.26 -18.28
N LEU A 158 -4.36 3.63 -17.56
CA LEU A 158 -5.42 2.76 -17.08
C LEU A 158 -6.69 2.77 -17.94
N ARG A 159 -6.75 3.51 -19.05
CA ARG A 159 -7.80 3.29 -20.05
C ARG A 159 -7.32 2.26 -21.07
N SER A 160 -7.61 1.00 -20.78
CA SER A 160 -7.74 0.02 -21.86
C SER A 160 -8.74 0.59 -22.89
N PRO A 161 -8.42 0.64 -24.19
CA PRO A 161 -9.37 1.16 -25.18
C PRO A 161 -10.68 0.35 -25.09
N PRO A 162 -11.86 1.00 -25.20
CA PRO A 162 -13.12 0.26 -25.25
C PRO A 162 -13.02 -0.73 -26.42
N ARG A 163 -13.07 -2.04 -26.09
CA ARG A 163 -13.09 -3.12 -27.08
C ARG A 163 -14.40 -3.07 -27.86
N SER A 164 -14.49 -2.19 -28.85
CA SER A 164 -15.62 -2.08 -29.79
C SER A 164 -15.55 -3.09 -30.95
N LYS A 165 -14.68 -4.11 -30.88
CA LYS A 165 -14.55 -5.16 -31.91
C LYS A 165 -15.52 -6.34 -31.77
N GLY A 166 -16.47 -6.30 -30.84
CA GLY A 166 -17.44 -7.39 -30.65
C GLY A 166 -18.46 -7.51 -31.79
N TRP A 167 -18.92 -6.38 -32.35
CA TRP A 167 -20.03 -6.40 -33.30
C TRP A 167 -19.62 -6.80 -34.72
N SER A 168 -18.37 -6.52 -35.12
CA SER A 168 -17.85 -6.91 -36.43
C SER A 168 -17.70 -8.43 -36.57
N THR A 169 -17.42 -9.14 -35.48
CA THR A 169 -17.29 -10.60 -35.49
C THR A 169 -18.65 -11.30 -35.56
N VAL A 170 -19.69 -10.71 -34.94
CA VAL A 170 -21.07 -11.21 -35.05
C VAL A 170 -21.63 -11.01 -36.45
N LEU A 171 -21.41 -9.83 -37.06
CA LEU A 171 -21.83 -9.56 -38.43
C LEU A 171 -21.07 -10.39 -39.48
N SER A 172 -19.78 -10.68 -39.26
CA SER A 172 -19.02 -11.58 -40.14
C SER A 172 -19.52 -13.03 -40.05
N GLY A 173 -19.95 -13.48 -38.86
CA GLY A 173 -20.55 -14.80 -38.69
C GLY A 173 -21.88 -14.93 -39.42
N LEU A 174 -22.75 -13.92 -39.33
CA LEU A 174 -24.06 -13.92 -39.99
C LEU A 174 -23.93 -13.93 -41.52
N GLY A 175 -22.94 -13.21 -42.07
CA GLY A 175 -22.67 -13.18 -43.51
C GLY A 175 -22.27 -14.55 -44.09
N LEU A 176 -21.45 -15.31 -43.36
CA LEU A 176 -21.05 -16.67 -43.75
C LEU A 176 -22.24 -17.64 -43.74
N ILE A 177 -23.15 -17.52 -42.76
CA ILE A 177 -24.36 -18.34 -42.68
C ILE A 177 -25.31 -18.02 -43.85
N ALA A 178 -25.52 -16.73 -44.15
CA ALA A 178 -26.37 -16.32 -45.27
C ALA A 178 -25.80 -16.78 -46.63
N ALA A 179 -24.49 -16.69 -46.82
CA ALA A 179 -23.82 -17.18 -48.02
C ALA A 179 -23.96 -18.71 -48.17
N GLY A 180 -23.78 -19.47 -47.09
CA GLY A 180 -23.95 -20.92 -47.09
C GLY A 180 -25.40 -21.34 -47.40
N ALA A 181 -26.39 -20.65 -46.84
CA ALA A 181 -27.80 -20.92 -47.09
C ALA A 181 -28.19 -20.71 -48.56
N LEU A 182 -27.69 -19.63 -49.18
CA LEU A 182 -27.96 -19.35 -50.61
C LEU A 182 -27.34 -20.39 -51.53
N VAL A 183 -26.11 -20.82 -51.26
CA VAL A 183 -25.45 -21.88 -52.04
C VAL A 183 -26.19 -23.21 -51.88
N GLY A 184 -26.57 -23.56 -50.64
CA GLY A 184 -27.35 -24.78 -50.37
C GLY A 184 -28.70 -24.78 -51.09
N LEU A 185 -29.40 -23.64 -51.10
CA LEU A 185 -30.68 -23.49 -51.80
C LEU A 185 -30.52 -23.63 -53.32
N ALA A 186 -29.49 -23.01 -53.90
CA ALA A 186 -29.20 -23.13 -55.33
C ALA A 186 -28.90 -24.57 -55.74
N VAL A 187 -28.07 -25.28 -54.97
CA VAL A 187 -27.76 -26.71 -55.20
C VAL A 187 -29.02 -27.56 -55.08
N SER A 188 -29.87 -27.29 -54.08
CA SER A 188 -31.13 -28.02 -53.91
C SER A 188 -32.09 -27.83 -55.08
N ILE A 189 -32.20 -26.62 -55.64
CA ILE A 189 -33.01 -26.35 -56.83
C ILE A 189 -32.50 -27.14 -58.03
N VAL A 190 -31.19 -27.18 -58.25
CA VAL A 190 -30.58 -27.92 -59.37
C VAL A 190 -30.82 -29.42 -59.23
N LEU A 191 -30.60 -29.99 -58.02
CA LEU A 191 -30.72 -31.43 -57.80
C LEU A 191 -32.17 -31.93 -57.77
N PHE A 192 -33.12 -31.09 -57.32
CA PHE A 192 -34.53 -31.47 -57.20
C PHE A 192 -35.41 -30.85 -58.30
N TRP A 193 -34.82 -30.37 -59.39
CA TRP A 193 -35.55 -29.72 -60.49
C TRP A 193 -36.68 -30.60 -61.04
N ASP A 194 -36.41 -31.88 -61.28
CA ASP A 194 -37.41 -32.83 -61.79
C ASP A 194 -38.56 -33.08 -60.82
N ARG A 195 -38.29 -33.02 -59.50
CA ARG A 195 -39.31 -33.15 -58.43
C ARG A 195 -40.14 -31.88 -58.27
N ILE A 196 -39.54 -30.70 -58.45
CA ILE A 196 -40.23 -29.40 -58.40
C ILE A 196 -41.13 -29.24 -59.62
N VAL A 197 -40.65 -29.58 -60.81
CA VAL A 197 -41.44 -29.54 -62.05
C VAL A 197 -42.60 -30.55 -61.99
N ALA A 198 -42.39 -31.73 -61.41
CA ALA A 198 -43.46 -32.71 -61.19
C ALA A 198 -44.53 -32.22 -60.19
N LEU A 199 -44.19 -31.32 -59.27
CA LEU A 199 -45.14 -30.68 -58.34
C LEU A 199 -45.90 -29.50 -58.98
N GLY A 200 -45.40 -28.94 -60.09
CA GLY A 200 -45.85 -27.69 -60.70
C GLY A 200 -46.97 -27.79 -61.76
N LEU A 201 -47.61 -28.94 -61.96
CA LEU A 201 -48.66 -29.13 -62.97
C LEU A 201 -50.02 -29.60 -62.42
N SER A 202 -50.28 -29.47 -61.10
CA SER A 202 -51.59 -29.80 -60.49
C SER A 202 -52.37 -28.61 -59.92
N LEU A 203 -52.01 -27.37 -60.24
CA LEU A 203 -52.81 -26.21 -59.83
C LEU A 203 -53.08 -25.35 -61.07
N ARG A 204 -54.08 -25.79 -61.85
CA ARG A 204 -54.84 -24.93 -62.76
C ARG A 204 -56.00 -24.29 -61.97
N PRO A 205 -56.43 -23.09 -62.38
CA PRO A 205 -57.01 -22.04 -61.52
C PRO A 205 -58.33 -22.39 -60.86
#